data_AF-X0W600-F1
#
_entry.id   AF-X0W600-F1
#
_cell.length_a   1.000
_cell.length_b   1.000
_cell.length_c   1.000
_cell.angle_alpha   90.00
_cell.angle_beta   90.00
_cell.angle_gamma   90.00
#
_symmetry.space_group_name_H-M   'P 1'
#
loop_
_entity.id
_entity.type
_entity.pdbx_description
1 polymer ?
#
loop_
_entity_poly.entity_id
_entity_poly.type
_entity_poly.pdbx_seq_one_letter_code
_entity_poly.pdbx_strand_id
1 'polypeptide(L)' 'TSCPLCHFNLDERQRDMQRDMKEGFEEMPILYFTQVLAIALGLGEEVCNFDIHFVDPRPLFREE' A
#
# COMPACT_ATOMS: atom_id res chain seq x y z
N THR A 1 -5.12 -6.48 -2.24
CA THR A 1 -6.30 -7.01 -1.51
C THR A 1 -7.59 -6.52 -2.14
N SER A 2 -8.71 -7.23 -1.97
CA SER A 2 -10.04 -6.86 -2.50
C SER A 2 -11.07 -6.53 -1.42
N CYS A 3 -10.65 -6.42 -0.16
CA CYS A 3 -11.51 -6.10 0.96
C CYS A 3 -11.03 -4.79 1.63
N PRO A 4 -11.88 -3.77 1.78
CA PRO A 4 -11.49 -2.48 2.38
C PRO A 4 -10.97 -2.63 3.82
N LEU A 5 -11.59 -3.50 4.62
CA LEU A 5 -11.15 -3.76 5.98
C LEU A 5 -9.80 -4.48 6.02
N CYS A 6 -9.53 -5.37 5.07
CA CYS A 6 -8.21 -6.00 4.95
C CYS A 6 -7.15 -4.99 4.54
N HIS A 7 -7.48 -4.04 3.65
CA HIS A 7 -6.57 -2.96 3.28
C HIS A 7 -6.22 -2.11 4.50
N PHE A 8 -7.22 -1.64 5.25
CA PHE A 8 -7.01 -0.90 6.49
C PHE A 8 -6.16 -1.68 7.51
N ASN A 9 -6.47 -2.95 7.76
CA ASN A 9 -5.74 -3.75 8.74
C ASN A 9 -4.31 -4.06 8.32
N LEU A 10 -4.04 -4.22 7.01
CA LEU A 10 -2.70 -4.50 6.52
C LEU A 10 -1.85 -3.25 6.35
N ASP A 11 -2.46 -2.10 6.08
CA ASP A 11 -1.75 -0.85 5.81
C ASP A 11 -1.54 -0.04 7.11
N GLU A 12 -2.63 0.42 7.73
CA GLU A 12 -2.57 1.30 8.91
C GLU A 12 -1.99 0.61 10.16
N ARG A 13 -2.25 -0.69 10.37
CA ARG A 13 -1.73 -1.39 11.56
C ARG A 13 -0.23 -1.64 11.51
N GLN A 14 0.43 -1.46 10.36
CA GLN A 14 1.89 -1.49 10.29
C GLN A 14 2.51 -0.43 11.21
N ARG A 15 1.81 0.68 11.47
CA ARG A 15 2.22 1.68 12.47
C ARG A 15 2.32 1.11 13.88
N ASP A 16 1.33 0.32 14.28
CA ASP A 16 1.34 -0.35 15.59
C ASP A 16 2.43 -1.43 15.61
N MET A 17 2.60 -2.18 14.52
CA MET A 17 3.66 -3.19 14.40
C MET A 17 5.05 -2.58 14.51
N GLN A 18 5.30 -1.46 13.83
CA GLN A 18 6.57 -0.73 13.90
C GLN A 18 6.86 -0.23 15.32
N ARG A 19 5.83 0.17 16.06
CA ARG A 19 5.98 0.60 17.46
C ARG A 19 6.24 -0.57 18.40
N ASP A 20 5.51 -1.67 18.23
CA ASP A 20 5.43 -2.74 19.22
C ASP A 20 6.47 -3.85 18.97
N MET A 21 6.95 -4.00 17.74
CA MET A 21 8.01 -4.94 17.37
C MET A 21 9.38 -4.28 17.55
N LYS A 22 10.16 -4.79 18.51
CA LYS A 22 11.48 -4.26 18.87
C LYS A 22 12.50 -4.42 17.74
N GLU A 23 12.42 -5.50 16.96
CA GLU A 23 13.33 -5.81 15.86
C GLU A 23 12.60 -6.67 14.80
N GLY A 24 12.98 -6.51 13.52
CA GLY A 24 12.61 -7.42 12.43
C GLY A 24 11.27 -7.15 11.73
N PHE A 25 10.59 -6.04 12.02
CA PHE A 25 9.44 -5.60 11.22
C PHE A 25 9.90 -4.70 10.08
N GLU A 26 9.56 -5.08 8.85
CA GLU A 26 9.76 -4.29 7.65
C GLU A 26 8.40 -3.87 7.10
N GLU A 27 8.24 -2.56 6.87
CA GLU A 27 7.05 -2.00 6.24
C GLU A 27 6.92 -2.52 4.81
N MET A 28 5.69 -2.79 4.39
CA MET A 28 5.38 -3.22 3.03
C MET A 28 4.22 -2.40 2.45
N PRO A 29 4.30 -1.96 1.19
CA PRO A 29 3.17 -1.27 0.57
C PRO A 29 2.01 -2.22 0.32
N ILE A 30 0.78 -1.76 0.60
CA ILE A 30 -0.43 -2.55 0.45
C ILE A 30 -1.32 -1.94 -0.64
N LEU A 31 -1.57 -2.70 -1.72
CA LEU A 31 -2.44 -2.23 -2.80
C LEU A 31 -3.85 -2.82 -2.70
N TYR A 32 -4.86 -2.02 -3.00
CA TYR A 32 -6.20 -2.50 -3.33
C TYR A 32 -6.24 -2.97 -4.78
N PHE A 33 -7.03 -4.00 -5.09
CA PHE A 33 -6.97 -4.65 -6.42
C PHE A 33 -7.32 -3.70 -7.57
N THR A 34 -8.20 -2.72 -7.34
CA THR A 34 -8.54 -1.72 -8.36
C THR A 34 -7.39 -0.76 -8.64
N GLN A 35 -6.49 -0.51 -7.68
CA GLN A 35 -5.28 0.29 -7.92
C GLN A 35 -4.32 -0.45 -8.85
N VAL A 36 -4.15 -1.77 -8.63
CA VAL A 36 -3.38 -2.64 -9.54
C VAL A 36 -3.97 -2.63 -10.95
N LEU A 37 -5.30 -2.72 -11.05
CA LEU A 37 -5.99 -2.64 -12.36
C LEU A 37 -5.82 -1.26 -13.01
N ALA A 38 -5.92 -0.18 -12.25
CA ALA A 38 -5.75 1.17 -12.79
C ALA A 38 -4.36 1.35 -13.43
N ILE A 39 -3.31 0.89 -12.76
CA ILE A 39 -1.94 0.91 -13.29
C ILE A 39 -1.82 0.02 -14.53
N ALA A 40 -2.29 -1.23 -14.46
CA ALA A 40 -2.21 -2.17 -15.56
C ALA A 40 -2.96 -1.70 -16.83
N LEU A 41 -4.03 -0.92 -16.65
CA LEU A 41 -4.82 -0.34 -17.74
C LEU A 41 -4.33 1.04 -18.19
N GLY A 42 -3.25 1.58 -17.61
CA GLY A 42 -2.70 2.88 -17.98
C GLY A 42 -3.58 4.07 -17.58
N LEU A 43 -4.39 3.95 -16.53
CA LEU A 43 -5.26 5.02 -16.02
C LEU A 43 -4.51 6.06 -15.16
N GLY A 44 -3.22 5.86 -14.90
CA GLY A 44 -2.39 6.76 -14.09
C GLY A 44 -2.45 6.51 -12.59
N GLU A 45 -1.48 7.06 -11.84
CA GLU A 45 -1.40 6.93 -10.38
C GLU A 45 -2.34 7.90 -9.64
N GLU A 46 -2.74 8.99 -10.30
CA GLU A 46 -3.61 10.03 -9.75
C GLU A 46 -5.01 9.52 -9.38
N VAL A 47 -5.47 8.45 -10.04
CA VAL A 47 -6.75 7.80 -9.72
C VAL A 47 -6.65 6.79 -8.57
N CYS A 48 -5.44 6.51 -8.09
CA CYS A 48 -5.20 5.49 -7.08
C CYS A 48 -5.26 6.01 -5.64
N ASN A 49 -5.28 7.33 -5.41
CA ASN A 49 -5.24 7.94 -4.07
C ASN A 49 -4.10 7.40 -3.19
N PHE A 50 -2.88 7.27 -3.72
CA PHE A 50 -1.75 6.75 -2.93
C PHE A 50 -1.35 7.62 -1.74
N ASP A 51 -1.77 8.89 -1.70
CA ASP A 51 -1.49 9.82 -0.59
C ASP A 51 -2.14 9.43 0.74
N ILE A 52 -3.11 8.51 0.74
CA ILE A 52 -3.76 8.03 1.97
C ILE A 52 -3.13 6.73 2.50
N HIS A 53 -2.15 6.16 1.79
CA HIS A 53 -1.47 4.94 2.23
C HIS A 53 -0.52 5.26 3.37
N PHE A 54 -0.44 4.37 4.36
CA PHE A 54 0.56 4.48 5.42
C PHE A 54 1.98 4.29 4.87
N VAL A 55 2.16 3.30 3.98
CA VAL A 55 3.42 3.05 3.26
C VAL A 55 3.25 3.45 1.80
N ASP A 56 4.05 4.39 1.31
CA ASP A 56 3.98 4.86 -0.08
C ASP A 56 4.24 3.72 -1.08
N PRO A 57 3.26 3.34 -1.93
CA PRO A 57 3.42 2.25 -2.88
C PRO A 57 4.07 2.66 -4.21
N ARG A 58 4.22 3.96 -4.49
CA ARG A 58 4.81 4.46 -5.76
C ARG A 58 6.19 3.88 -6.09
N PRO A 59 7.09 3.60 -5.12
CA PRO A 59 8.36 2.94 -5.39
C PRO A 59 8.25 1.62 -6.15
N LEU A 60 7.13 0.91 -6.05
CA LEU A 60 6.90 -0.39 -6.71
C LEU A 60 6.81 -0.29 -8.25
N PHE A 61 6.58 0.91 -8.80
CA PHE A 61 6.30 1.10 -10.23
C PHE A 61 7.41 1.84 -10.98
N ARG A 62 8.55 2.13 -10.32
CA ARG A 62 9.70 2.75 -10.98
C ARG A 62 10.44 1.70 -11.82
N GLU A 63 10.77 2.04 -13.06
CA GLU A 63 11.69 1.24 -13.89
C GLU A 63 13.12 1.37 -13.32
N GLU A 64 13.86 0.25 -13.24
CA GLU A 64 15.27 0.21 -12.81
C GLU A 64 16.24 0.74 -13.87
#